data_AF-L7LMJ9-F1
#
_entry.id   AF-L7LMJ9-F1
#
_cell.length_a   1.000
_cell.length_b   1.000
_cell.length_c   1.000
_cell.angle_alpha   90.00
_cell.angle_beta   90.00
_cell.angle_gamma   90.00
#
_symmetry.space_group_name_H-M   'P 1'
#
loop_
_entity.id
_entity.type
_entity.pdbx_description
1 polymer ?
#
loop_
_entity_poly.entity_id
_entity_poly.type
_entity_poly.pdbx_seq_one_letter_code
_entity_poly.pdbx_strand_id
1 'polypeptide(L)'
;MTVARSLILFALAAVAEIGGAWLVWQGVREHRGWLWIGAGVAALGVYGFVATLQPDAEFGRILAAYGGVFIAGSLLWGMVADGYRPDRWDVIGALICLVGVAVIMYMPRAVDG
;
A
#
# COMPACT_ATOMS: atom_id res chain seq x y z
N MET A 1 18.50 -13.09 2.53
CA MET A 1 17.14 -12.66 2.94
C MET A 1 16.13 -13.40 2.10
N THR A 2 15.07 -13.98 2.66
CA THR A 2 14.08 -14.68 1.84
C THR A 2 13.11 -13.65 1.24
N VAL A 3 13.03 -13.57 -0.08
CA VAL A 3 12.08 -12.73 -0.83
C VAL A 3 10.65 -12.87 -0.27
N ALA A 4 10.29 -14.08 0.19
CA ALA A 4 9.05 -14.39 0.87
C ALA A 4 8.77 -13.50 2.10
N ARG A 5 9.78 -13.22 2.94
CA ARG A 5 9.61 -12.36 4.13
C ARG A 5 9.22 -10.93 3.74
N SER A 6 9.89 -10.37 2.73
CA SER A 6 9.60 -9.04 2.24
C SER A 6 8.20 -8.94 1.65
N LEU A 7 7.79 -9.92 0.84
CA LEU A 7 6.44 -9.99 0.28
C LEU A 7 5.36 -10.05 1.36
N ILE A 8 5.57 -10.84 2.42
CA ILE A 8 4.65 -10.91 3.55
C ILE A 8 4.53 -9.57 4.26
N LEU A 9 5.66 -8.89 4.52
CA LEU A 9 5.65 -7.56 5.14
C LEU A 9 4.96 -6.52 4.24
N PHE A 10 5.17 -6.59 2.92
CA PHE A 10 4.46 -5.74 1.96
C PHE A 10 2.95 -5.96 2.00
N ALA A 11 2.51 -7.22 2.04
CA ALA A 11 1.09 -7.56 2.13
C ALA A 11 0.47 -7.09 3.46
N LEU A 12 1.15 -7.32 4.58
CA LEU A 12 0.69 -6.87 5.91
C LEU A 12 0.60 -5.34 5.98
N ALA A 13 1.62 -4.65 5.48
CA ALA A 13 1.65 -3.20 5.41
C ALA A 13 0.48 -2.67 4.57
N ALA A 14 0.25 -3.23 3.37
CA ALA A 14 -0.84 -2.82 2.50
C ALA A 14 -2.22 -3.04 3.15
N VAL A 15 -2.43 -4.17 3.82
CA VAL A 15 -3.70 -4.44 4.53
C VAL A 15 -3.91 -3.44 5.67
N ALA A 16 -2.88 -3.16 6.47
CA ALA A 16 -2.97 -2.22 7.58
C ALA A 16 -3.16 -0.77 7.09
N GLU A 17 -2.47 -0.37 6.03
CA GLU A 17 -2.55 0.97 5.44
C GLU A 17 -3.91 1.21 4.77
N ILE A 18 -4.27 0.37 3.81
CA ILE A 18 -5.51 0.51 3.02
C ILE A 18 -6.73 0.27 3.92
N GLY A 19 -6.69 -0.80 4.72
CA GLY A 19 -7.76 -1.12 5.66
C GLY A 19 -7.91 -0.04 6.74
N GLY A 20 -6.80 0.50 7.25
CA GLY A 20 -6.84 1.60 8.22
C GLY A 20 -7.47 2.86 7.63
N ALA A 21 -7.07 3.26 6.42
CA ALA A 21 -7.66 4.39 5.71
C ALA A 21 -9.16 4.17 5.43
N TRP A 22 -9.53 2.96 5.00
CA TRP A 22 -10.92 2.58 4.77
C TRP A 22 -11.75 2.63 6.05
N LEU A 23 -11.25 2.12 7.18
CA LEU A 23 -11.96 2.20 8.47
C LEU A 23 -12.21 3.64 8.92
N VAL A 24 -11.24 4.54 8.73
CA VAL A 24 -11.43 5.98 8.99
C VAL A 24 -12.49 6.56 8.05
N TRP A 25 -12.44 6.21 6.76
CA TRP A 25 -13.45 6.63 5.79
C TRP A 25 -14.86 6.19 6.22
N GLN A 26 -15.03 4.93 6.59
CA GLN A 26 -16.30 4.39 7.07
C GLN A 26 -16.80 5.12 8.33
N GLY A 27 -15.89 5.44 9.25
CA GLY A 27 -16.24 6.17 10.47
C GLY A 27 -16.69 7.62 10.21
N VAL A 28 -15.97 8.33 9.33
CA VAL A 28 -16.19 9.76 9.06
C VAL A 28 -17.27 10.00 8.00
N ARG A 29 -17.14 9.37 6.82
CA ARG A 29 -18.00 9.62 5.65
C ARG A 29 -19.25 8.76 5.62
N GLU A 30 -19.17 7.51 6.09
CA GLU A 30 -20.34 6.63 6.19
C GLU A 30 -21.01 6.71 7.57
N HIS A 31 -20.59 7.66 8.42
CA HIS A 31 -21.15 7.94 9.74
C HIS A 31 -21.24 6.73 10.68
N ARG A 32 -20.36 5.73 10.51
CA ARG A 32 -20.33 4.52 11.36
C ARG A 32 -19.78 4.77 12.77
N GLY A 33 -19.22 5.96 13.02
CA GLY A 33 -18.90 6.46 14.35
C GLY A 33 -17.44 6.24 14.78
N TRP A 34 -17.14 6.72 16.00
CA TRP A 34 -15.79 6.88 16.54
C TRP A 34 -14.99 5.57 16.68
N LEU A 35 -15.65 4.43 16.88
CA LEU A 35 -14.98 3.13 16.99
C LEU A 35 -14.27 2.74 15.69
N TRP A 36 -14.88 3.02 14.54
CA TRP A 36 -14.29 2.76 13.22
C TRP A 36 -13.09 3.67 12.97
N ILE A 37 -13.21 4.94 13.35
CA ILE A 37 -12.11 5.92 13.27
C ILE A 37 -10.94 5.47 14.15
N GLY A 38 -11.20 5.10 15.42
CA GLY A 38 -10.18 4.65 16.36
C GLY A 38 -9.46 3.39 15.86
N ALA A 39 -10.20 2.41 15.36
CA ALA A 39 -9.62 1.20 14.78
C ALA A 39 -8.77 1.50 13.54
N GLY A 40 -9.25 2.41 12.68
CA GLY A 40 -8.51 2.84 11.49
C GLY A 40 -7.21 3.56 11.82
N VAL A 41 -7.23 4.50 12.78
CA VAL A 41 -6.02 5.18 13.26
C VAL A 41 -5.03 4.18 13.87
N ALA A 42 -5.50 3.21 14.66
CA ALA A 42 -4.66 2.17 15.23
C ALA A 42 -4.00 1.33 14.14
N ALA A 43 -4.75 0.91 13.11
CA ALA A 43 -4.23 0.15 11.97
C ALA A 43 -3.17 0.94 11.18
N LEU A 44 -3.40 2.24 10.94
CA LEU A 44 -2.43 3.13 10.32
C LEU A 44 -1.15 3.28 11.16
N GLY A 45 -1.30 3.33 12.49
CA GLY A 45 -0.16 3.29 13.41
C GLY A 45 0.65 2.00 13.27
N VAL A 46 -0.03 0.84 13.26
CA VAL A 46 0.60 -0.47 13.07
C VAL A 46 1.34 -0.55 11.73
N TYR A 47 0.73 -0.06 10.65
CA TYR A 47 1.37 0.03 9.33
C TYR A 47 2.73 0.74 9.41
N GLY A 48 2.80 1.88 10.09
CA GLY A 48 4.05 2.63 10.25
C GLY A 48 5.17 1.78 10.85
N PHE A 49 4.87 0.94 11.85
CA PHE A 49 5.85 0.01 12.43
C PHE A 49 6.14 -1.18 11.52
N VAL A 50 5.15 -1.74 10.83
CA VAL A 50 5.37 -2.86 9.89
C VAL A 50 6.30 -2.41 8.75
N ALA A 51 6.14 -1.19 8.26
CA ALA A 51 6.98 -0.62 7.21
C ALA A 51 8.47 -0.56 7.61
N THR A 52 8.79 -0.31 8.90
CA THR A 52 10.18 -0.28 9.39
C THR A 52 10.82 -1.67 9.54
N LEU A 53 10.02 -2.74 9.54
CA LEU A 53 10.53 -4.11 9.58
C LEU A 53 11.05 -4.59 8.22
N GLN A 54 10.84 -3.81 7.16
CA GLN A 54 11.40 -4.11 5.85
C GLN A 54 12.93 -3.95 5.90
N PRO A 55 13.70 -4.91 5.37
CA PRO A 55 15.13 -4.98 5.63
C PRO A 55 16.01 -4.27 4.61
N ASP A 56 15.43 -3.68 3.57
CA ASP A 56 16.17 -2.82 2.63
C ASP A 56 16.46 -1.47 3.30
N ALA A 57 17.69 -0.95 3.16
CA ALA A 57 18.10 0.28 3.85
C ALA A 57 17.68 1.57 3.13
N GLU A 58 17.30 1.47 1.85
CA GLU A 58 16.87 2.60 1.04
C GLU A 58 15.39 2.93 1.29
N PHE A 59 15.14 3.66 2.38
CA PHE A 59 13.80 4.12 2.78
C PHE A 59 12.96 4.65 1.61
N GLY A 60 13.55 5.49 0.76
CA GLY A 60 12.87 6.09 -0.39
C GLY A 60 12.40 5.08 -1.45
N ARG A 61 13.18 4.02 -1.70
CA ARG A 61 12.83 2.99 -2.69
C ARG A 61 11.76 2.04 -2.15
N ILE A 62 11.84 1.70 -0.86
CA ILE A 62 10.79 0.95 -0.18
C ILE A 62 9.46 1.72 -0.21
N LEU A 63 9.48 3.01 0.15
CA LEU A 63 8.26 3.83 0.19
C LEU A 63 7.66 4.04 -1.21
N ALA A 64 8.51 4.21 -2.23
CA ALA A 64 8.05 4.24 -3.61
C ALA A 64 7.37 2.92 -4.03
N ALA A 65 7.93 1.78 -3.63
CA ALA A 65 7.34 0.47 -3.88
C ALA A 65 5.99 0.29 -3.16
N TYR A 66 5.91 0.69 -1.88
CA TYR A 66 4.66 0.74 -1.13
C TYR A 66 3.61 1.58 -1.86
N GLY A 67 3.99 2.75 -2.40
CA GLY A 67 3.07 3.60 -3.15
C GLY A 67 2.41 2.91 -4.35
N GLY A 68 3.15 2.13 -5.13
CA GLY A 68 2.54 1.38 -6.23
C GLY A 68 1.67 0.20 -5.77
N VAL A 69 2.09 -0.50 -4.72
CA VAL A 69 1.28 -1.56 -4.08
C VAL A 69 0.00 -0.96 -3.49
N PHE A 70 0.07 0.23 -2.91
CA PHE A 70 -1.06 0.94 -2.36
C PHE A 70 -2.10 1.28 -3.43
N ILE A 71 -1.66 1.75 -4.61
CA ILE A 71 -2.56 2.08 -5.72
C ILE A 71 -3.30 0.83 -6.21
N ALA A 72 -2.56 -0.23 -6.56
CA ALA A 72 -3.17 -1.48 -7.03
C ALA A 72 -4.04 -2.13 -5.93
N GLY A 73 -3.54 -2.14 -4.69
CA GLY A 73 -4.22 -2.68 -3.53
C GLY A 73 -5.50 -1.92 -3.18
N SER A 74 -5.53 -0.60 -3.31
CA SER A 74 -6.72 0.22 -3.01
C SER A 74 -7.85 -0.07 -3.99
N LEU A 75 -7.53 -0.26 -5.27
CA LEU A 75 -8.52 -0.66 -6.27
C LEU A 75 -9.08 -2.06 -5.96
N LEU A 76 -8.21 -3.03 -5.67
CA LEU A 76 -8.62 -4.38 -5.27
C LEU A 76 -9.44 -4.37 -3.98
N TRP A 77 -9.06 -3.55 -3.00
CA TRP A 77 -9.79 -3.40 -1.75
C TRP A 77 -11.18 -2.84 -2.00
N GLY A 78 -11.29 -1.77 -2.80
CA GLY A 78 -12.57 -1.21 -3.20
C GLY A 78 -13.46 -2.24 -3.90
N MET A 79 -12.89 -3.13 -4.73
CA MET A 79 -13.66 -4.20 -5.38
C MET A 79 -14.28 -5.17 -4.37
N VAL A 80 -13.51 -5.55 -3.34
CA VAL A 80 -13.92 -6.56 -2.35
C VAL A 80 -14.80 -5.96 -1.25
N ALA A 81 -14.44 -4.79 -0.74
CA ALA A 81 -15.09 -4.17 0.42
C ALA A 81 -16.30 -3.30 0.03
N ASP A 82 -16.20 -2.55 -1.07
CA ASP A 82 -17.19 -1.54 -1.46
C ASP A 82 -17.93 -1.88 -2.77
N GLY A 83 -17.63 -3.04 -3.39
CA GLY A 83 -18.22 -3.45 -4.66
C GLY A 83 -17.80 -2.58 -5.86
N TYR A 84 -16.70 -1.83 -5.71
CA TYR A 84 -16.12 -1.01 -6.76
C TYR A 84 -15.83 -1.83 -8.02
N ARG A 85 -16.05 -1.26 -9.19
CA ARG A 85 -15.69 -1.88 -10.47
C ARG A 85 -14.68 -1.00 -11.17
N PRO A 86 -13.38 -1.36 -11.17
CA PRO A 86 -12.37 -0.55 -11.82
C PRO A 86 -12.68 -0.43 -13.30
N ASP A 87 -12.60 0.79 -13.80
CA ASP A 87 -12.73 1.07 -15.21
C ASP A 87 -11.40 0.84 -15.95
N ARG A 88 -11.41 1.08 -17.26
CA ARG A 88 -10.21 0.89 -18.09
C ARG A 88 -9.09 1.86 -17.69
N TRP A 89 -9.42 3.05 -17.21
CA TRP A 89 -8.46 4.07 -16.82
C TRP A 89 -7.82 3.76 -15.47
N ASP A 90 -8.57 3.20 -14.52
CA ASP A 90 -8.05 2.69 -13.25
C ASP A 90 -6.99 1.62 -13.49
N VAL A 91 -7.29 0.68 -14.38
CA VAL A 91 -6.37 -0.41 -14.73
C VAL A 91 -5.11 0.14 -15.40
N ILE A 92 -5.25 1.05 -16.37
CA ILE A 92 -4.11 1.68 -17.03
C ILE A 92 -3.26 2.47 -16.03
N GLY A 93 -3.89 3.25 -15.15
CA GLY A 93 -3.21 4.02 -14.11
C GLY A 93 -2.44 3.11 -13.14
N ALA A 94 -3.08 2.03 -12.67
CA ALA A 94 -2.43 1.05 -11.79
C ALA A 94 -1.21 0.40 -12.48
N LEU A 95 -1.33 0.03 -13.75
CA LEU A 95 -0.21 -0.53 -14.53
C LEU A 95 0.95 0.47 -14.67
N ILE A 96 0.66 1.74 -14.94
CA ILE A 96 1.69 2.80 -15.01
C ILE A 96 2.41 2.93 -13.67
N CYS A 97 1.68 2.93 -12.55
CA CYS A 97 2.26 3.01 -11.21
C CYS A 97 3.13 1.78 -10.89
N LEU A 98 2.69 0.58 -11.26
CA LEU A 98 3.48 -0.64 -11.07
C LEU A 98 4.75 -0.65 -11.94
N VAL A 99 4.68 -0.13 -13.17
CA VAL A 99 5.87 0.08 -14.01
C VAL A 99 6.81 1.09 -13.36
N GLY A 100 6.29 2.19 -12.81
CA GLY A 100 7.08 3.16 -12.05
C GLY A 100 7.82 2.53 -10.86
N VAL A 101 7.13 1.68 -10.09
CA VAL A 101 7.77 0.89 -9.03
C VAL A 101 8.86 -0.02 -9.58
N ALA A 102 8.60 -0.72 -10.67
CA ALA A 102 9.58 -1.61 -11.28
C ALA A 102 10.84 -0.85 -11.73
N VAL A 103 10.67 0.34 -12.30
CA VAL A 103 11.76 1.24 -12.68
C VAL A 103 12.57 1.66 -11.45
N ILE A 104 11.91 2.15 -10.39
CA ILE A 104 12.59 2.65 -9.17
C ILE A 104 13.32 1.53 -8.42
N MET A 105 12.74 0.33 -8.38
CA MET A 105 13.30 -0.80 -7.66
C MET A 105 14.38 -1.54 -8.46
N TYR A 106 14.20 -1.74 -9.76
CA TYR A 106 14.99 -2.73 -10.51
C TYR A 106 15.87 -2.16 -11.63
N MET A 107 15.78 -0.87 -11.97
CA MET A 107 16.70 -0.32 -12.98
C MET A 107 18.16 -0.40 -12.49
N PRO A 108 19.08 -0.88 -13.34
CA PRO A 108 20.51 -0.83 -13.08
C PRO A 108 20.93 0.62 -12.82
N ARG A 109 21.57 0.86 -11.68
CA ARG A 109 22.29 2.11 -11.47
C ARG A 109 23.64 1.96 -12.16
N ALA A 110 23.98 2.89 -13.04
CA ALA A 110 25.36 2.98 -13.51
C ALA A 110 26.24 3.07 -12.26
N VAL A 111 27.09 2.08 -12.07
CA VAL A 111 28.12 2.11 -11.04
C VAL A 111 29.01 3.29 -11.38
N ASP A 112 29.18 4.20 -10.41
CA ASP A 112 30.23 5.22 -10.44
C ASP A 112 31.55 4.54 -10.83
N GLY A 113 32.09 4.91 -11.98
CA GLY A 113 33.46 4.58 -12.39
C GLY A 113 34.45 5.56 -11.77
#